data_AF-A0A1I2CNR0-F1
#
_entry.id   AF-A0A1I2CNR0-F1
#
_cell.length_a   1.000
_cell.length_b   1.000
_cell.length_c   1.000
_cell.angle_alpha   90.00
_cell.angle_beta   90.00
_cell.angle_gamma   90.00
#
_symmetry.space_group_name_H-M   'P 1'
#
loop_
_entity.id
_entity.type
_entity.pdbx_description
1 polymer ?
#
loop_
_entity_poly.entity_id
_entity_poly.type
_entity_poly.pdbx_seq_one_letter_code
_entity_poly.pdbx_strand_id
1 'polypeptide(L)'
;MLPVNFKRAVAFSPSLDPSIEQNEYMDLDSPAQIIEGSTYVPLRFISQSLGASITWDHLSKQATITLNDKRVKVSMEQPAFEIPSSQKLTVASLKLLSDKLNEVDTISSIKNINTHFKPYFTNSLIQSIIKNKGLQDTGQFEAPIAAVYYTSKPKASVMQSLLLGNGMTGEDTYVTDRISHFVYTDGVWKVDKVSFASRSIPNLGY
;
A
#
# COMPACT_ATOMS: atom_id res chain seq x y z
N MET A 1 -24.65 14.53 -17.05
CA MET A 1 -25.19 13.15 -17.05
C MET A 1 -24.46 12.41 -15.94
N LEU A 2 -25.16 11.68 -15.06
CA LEU A 2 -24.50 10.89 -14.01
C LEU A 2 -23.79 9.68 -14.66
N PRO A 3 -22.64 9.23 -14.15
CA PRO A 3 -21.96 8.05 -14.67
C PRO A 3 -22.82 6.80 -14.45
N VAL A 4 -22.99 5.99 -15.49
CA VAL A 4 -23.58 4.65 -15.39
C VAL A 4 -22.51 3.71 -14.83
N ASN A 5 -22.84 2.97 -13.77
CA ASN A 5 -21.92 2.05 -13.09
C ASN A 5 -22.37 0.60 -13.33
N PHE A 6 -21.49 -0.25 -13.88
CA PHE A 6 -21.74 -1.69 -14.06
C PHE A 6 -20.93 -2.49 -13.03
N LYS A 7 -21.58 -3.32 -12.22
CA LYS A 7 -20.93 -4.10 -11.15
C LYS A 7 -20.40 -5.48 -11.58
N ARG A 8 -20.72 -5.91 -12.80
CA ARG A 8 -20.32 -7.21 -13.36
C ARG A 8 -19.83 -7.02 -14.78
N ALA A 9 -18.86 -7.82 -15.18
CA ALA A 9 -18.41 -7.94 -16.56
C ALA A 9 -18.34 -9.42 -16.96
N VAL A 10 -18.53 -9.68 -18.26
CA VAL A 10 -18.33 -11.01 -18.84
C VAL A 10 -17.01 -10.95 -19.60
N ALA A 11 -16.09 -11.84 -19.25
CA ALA A 11 -14.87 -12.04 -20.01
C ALA A 11 -15.11 -13.21 -20.98
N PHE A 12 -14.83 -12.98 -22.26
CA PHE A 12 -14.80 -14.04 -23.25
C PHE A 12 -13.33 -14.44 -23.44
N SER A 13 -12.91 -15.50 -22.77
CA SER A 13 -11.66 -16.17 -23.10
C SER A 13 -11.94 -17.08 -24.30
N PRO A 14 -11.29 -16.88 -25.47
CA PRO A 14 -11.44 -17.85 -26.55
C PRO A 14 -10.87 -19.18 -26.07
N SER A 15 -11.77 -20.11 -25.76
CA SER A 15 -11.40 -21.51 -25.59
C SER A 15 -10.76 -21.98 -26.91
N LEU A 16 -9.85 -22.96 -26.83
CA LEU A 16 -9.25 -23.58 -28.00
C LEU A 16 -10.29 -24.34 -28.87
N ASP A 17 -11.54 -24.41 -28.42
CA ASP A 17 -12.67 -25.04 -29.11
C ASP A 17 -13.80 -24.01 -29.34
N PRO A 18 -14.02 -23.53 -30.58
CA PRO A 18 -15.05 -22.55 -30.89
C PRO A 18 -16.49 -23.03 -30.66
N SER A 19 -16.71 -24.29 -30.26
CA SER A 19 -18.03 -24.83 -29.90
C SER A 19 -18.38 -24.68 -28.41
N ILE A 20 -17.45 -24.21 -27.56
CA ILE A 20 -17.66 -24.02 -26.12
C ILE A 20 -17.46 -22.54 -25.77
N GLU A 21 -18.53 -21.74 -25.82
CA GLU A 21 -18.57 -20.43 -25.15
C GLU A 21 -18.75 -20.65 -23.64
N GLN A 22 -17.64 -20.84 -22.92
CA GLN A 22 -17.67 -20.74 -21.46
C GLN A 22 -17.68 -19.25 -21.07
N ASN A 23 -18.87 -18.73 -20.76
CA ASN A 23 -19.00 -17.43 -20.12
C ASN A 23 -18.52 -17.56 -18.68
N GLU A 24 -17.34 -17.02 -18.40
CA GLU A 24 -16.86 -16.86 -17.03
C GLU A 24 -17.32 -15.50 -16.51
N TYR A 25 -18.21 -15.53 -15.52
CA TYR A 25 -18.65 -14.33 -14.82
C TYR A 25 -17.64 -14.02 -13.71
N MET A 26 -16.91 -12.91 -13.86
CA MET A 26 -16.09 -12.36 -12.77
C MET A 26 -16.79 -11.14 -12.19
N ASP A 27 -16.92 -11.13 -10.86
CA ASP A 27 -17.32 -9.93 -10.14
C ASP A 27 -16.19 -8.89 -10.24
N LEU A 28 -16.57 -7.63 -10.43
CA LEU A 28 -15.60 -6.54 -10.49
C LEU A 28 -15.36 -5.97 -9.08
N ASP A 29 -14.10 -5.92 -8.66
CA ASP A 29 -13.69 -5.25 -7.41
C ASP A 29 -14.08 -3.76 -7.39
N SER A 30 -14.25 -3.15 -8.57
CA SER A 30 -14.72 -1.78 -8.76
C SER A 30 -15.62 -1.72 -9.99
N PRO A 31 -16.76 -1.02 -9.97
CA PRO A 31 -17.65 -0.98 -11.13
C PRO A 31 -16.98 -0.34 -12.34
N ALA A 32 -17.27 -0.86 -13.53
CA ALA A 32 -16.94 -0.16 -14.77
C ALA A 32 -17.79 1.11 -14.88
N GLN A 33 -17.19 2.19 -15.37
CA GLN A 33 -17.82 3.52 -15.40
C GLN A 33 -17.81 4.07 -16.82
N ILE A 34 -18.90 4.72 -17.23
CA ILE A 34 -18.92 5.51 -18.47
C ILE A 34 -18.69 6.98 -18.13
N ILE A 35 -17.60 7.55 -18.65
CA ILE A 35 -17.24 8.96 -18.48
C ILE A 35 -17.02 9.53 -19.88
N GLU A 36 -17.77 10.57 -20.22
CA GLU A 36 -17.66 11.28 -21.51
C GLU A 36 -17.72 10.35 -22.75
N GLY A 37 -18.58 9.32 -22.68
CA GLY A 37 -18.75 8.35 -23.77
C GLY A 37 -17.66 7.27 -23.85
N SER A 38 -16.66 7.32 -22.98
CA SER A 38 -15.64 6.27 -22.85
C SER A 38 -15.96 5.35 -21.68
N THR A 39 -15.82 4.04 -21.89
CA THR A 39 -15.98 3.03 -20.83
C THR A 39 -14.65 2.76 -20.16
N TYR A 40 -14.58 3.01 -18.85
CA TYR A 40 -13.44 2.74 -17.98
C TYR A 40 -13.68 1.43 -17.25
N VAL A 41 -12.82 0.45 -17.50
CA VAL A 41 -12.90 -0.90 -16.93
C VAL A 41 -11.74 -1.09 -15.96
N PRO A 42 -11.92 -1.77 -14.81
CA PRO A 42 -10.83 -2.02 -13.88
C PRO A 42 -9.63 -2.72 -14.52
N LEU A 43 -8.44 -2.15 -14.34
CA LEU A 43 -7.21 -2.69 -14.92
C LEU A 43 -6.93 -4.13 -14.47
N ARG A 44 -7.23 -4.46 -13.20
CA ARG A 44 -7.04 -5.80 -12.64
C ARG A 44 -7.88 -6.84 -13.37
N PHE A 45 -9.16 -6.53 -13.61
CA PHE A 45 -10.07 -7.41 -14.34
C PHE A 45 -9.49 -7.74 -15.72
N ILE A 46 -9.18 -6.71 -16.52
CA ILE A 46 -8.61 -6.91 -17.86
C ILE A 46 -7.30 -7.72 -17.81
N SER A 47 -6.42 -7.42 -16.85
CA SER A 47 -5.13 -8.12 -16.72
C SER A 47 -5.31 -9.60 -16.40
N GLN A 48 -6.15 -9.92 -15.41
CA GLN A 48 -6.39 -11.30 -14.96
C GLN A 48 -7.14 -12.12 -16.02
N SER A 49 -8.13 -11.54 -16.69
CA SER A 49 -8.83 -12.20 -17.80
C SER A 49 -7.91 -12.55 -18.98
N LEU A 50 -6.77 -11.86 -19.11
CA LEU A 50 -5.73 -12.16 -20.11
C LEU A 50 -4.65 -13.14 -19.59
N GLY A 51 -4.83 -13.70 -18.39
CA GLY A 51 -3.84 -14.57 -17.75
C GLY A 51 -2.60 -13.84 -17.21
N ALA A 52 -2.65 -12.50 -17.11
CA ALA A 52 -1.54 -11.71 -16.58
C ALA A 52 -1.64 -11.55 -15.06
N SER A 53 -0.49 -11.51 -14.38
CA SER A 53 -0.42 -11.09 -12.99
C SER A 53 -0.30 -9.57 -12.90
N ILE A 54 -0.87 -8.98 -11.85
CA ILE A 54 -0.78 -7.55 -11.58
C ILE A 54 -0.35 -7.33 -10.14
N THR A 55 0.70 -6.54 -9.95
CA THR A 55 1.14 -6.07 -8.63
C THR A 55 0.95 -4.56 -8.55
N TRP A 56 0.63 -4.07 -7.36
CA TRP A 56 0.47 -2.64 -7.11
C TRP A 56 1.46 -2.19 -6.04
N ASP A 57 2.25 -1.18 -6.37
CA ASP A 57 3.08 -0.46 -5.41
C ASP A 57 2.31 0.77 -4.91
N HIS A 58 1.87 0.69 -3.65
CA HIS A 58 1.09 1.73 -2.98
C HIS A 58 1.85 3.04 -2.81
N LEU A 59 3.18 2.99 -2.67
CA LEU A 59 3.99 4.19 -2.48
C LEU A 59 4.15 4.91 -3.82
N SER A 60 4.65 4.20 -4.83
CA SER A 60 4.89 4.78 -6.15
C SER A 60 3.63 4.98 -6.98
N LYS A 61 2.48 4.50 -6.50
CA LYS A 61 1.21 4.47 -7.24
C LYS A 61 1.40 3.87 -8.62
N GLN A 62 2.10 2.72 -8.65
CA GLN A 62 2.47 2.03 -9.87
C GLN A 62 1.83 0.66 -9.92
N ALA A 63 1.13 0.36 -11.02
CA ALA A 63 0.75 -1.00 -11.36
C ALA A 63 1.85 -1.62 -12.23
N THR A 64 2.27 -2.84 -11.92
CA THR A 64 3.12 -3.67 -12.79
C THR A 64 2.33 -4.87 -13.25
N ILE A 65 2.07 -4.95 -14.55
CA ILE A 65 1.40 -6.08 -15.21
C ILE A 65 2.48 -6.97 -15.81
N THR A 66 2.44 -8.26 -15.51
CA THR A 66 3.39 -9.25 -16.04
C THR A 66 2.62 -10.36 -16.75
N LEU A 67 2.95 -10.58 -18.02
CA LEU A 67 2.43 -11.68 -18.83
C LEU A 67 3.60 -12.33 -19.58
N ASN A 68 3.98 -13.55 -19.18
CA ASN A 68 5.21 -14.21 -19.63
C ASN A 68 6.42 -13.27 -19.44
N ASP A 69 7.22 -13.04 -20.48
CA ASP A 69 8.38 -12.15 -20.43
C ASP A 69 8.04 -10.66 -20.62
N LYS A 70 6.77 -10.31 -20.80
CA LYS A 70 6.33 -8.93 -21.02
C LYS A 70 5.95 -8.27 -19.70
N ARG A 71 6.46 -7.05 -19.48
CA ARG A 71 6.14 -6.20 -18.32
C ARG A 71 5.68 -4.82 -18.74
N VAL A 72 4.50 -4.42 -18.27
CA VAL A 72 3.97 -3.06 -18.46
C VAL A 72 3.88 -2.39 -17.10
N LYS A 73 4.47 -1.20 -16.97
CA LYS A 73 4.38 -0.36 -15.77
C LYS A 73 3.48 0.83 -16.05
N VAL A 74 2.42 0.96 -15.26
CA VAL A 74 1.49 2.09 -15.32
C VAL A 74 1.69 2.90 -14.05
N SER A 75 2.19 4.13 -14.19
CA SER A 75 2.40 5.06 -13.08
C SER A 75 1.53 6.29 -13.24
N MET A 76 1.07 6.82 -12.12
CA MET A 76 0.42 8.12 -12.09
C MET A 76 1.48 9.22 -12.13
N GLU A 77 1.23 10.31 -12.87
CA GLU A 77 2.12 11.47 -12.87
C GLU A 77 2.28 11.98 -11.43
N GLN A 78 3.53 12.19 -11.04
CA GLN A 78 3.90 12.71 -9.73
C GLN A 78 4.55 14.07 -9.96
N PRO A 79 4.18 15.10 -9.20
CA PRO A 79 4.82 16.41 -9.33
C PRO A 79 6.33 16.26 -9.13
N ALA A 80 7.12 16.77 -10.06
CA ALA A 80 8.58 16.77 -9.94
C ALA A 80 8.98 17.80 -8.88
N PHE A 81 9.62 17.36 -7.81
CA PHE A 81 10.26 18.23 -6.84
C PHE A 81 11.58 17.62 -6.38
N GLU A 82 12.57 18.48 -6.15
CA GLU A 82 13.84 18.08 -5.57
C GLU A 82 13.78 18.21 -4.05
N ILE A 83 14.20 17.15 -3.36
CA ILE A 83 14.40 17.16 -1.91
C ILE A 83 15.87 17.46 -1.65
N PRO A 84 16.20 18.57 -0.96
CA PRO A 84 17.56 18.86 -0.56
C PRO A 84 18.18 17.69 0.20
N SER A 85 19.45 17.37 -0.07
CA SER A 85 20.13 16.25 0.60
C SER A 85 20.10 16.34 2.12
N SER A 86 20.15 17.55 2.69
CA SER A 86 20.02 17.81 4.13
C SER A 86 18.64 17.52 4.70
N GLN A 87 17.60 17.52 3.86
CA GLN A 87 16.23 17.21 4.25
C GLN A 87 15.88 15.74 3.95
N LYS A 88 16.73 14.96 3.29
CA LYS A 88 16.42 13.56 3.01
C LYS A 88 16.36 12.75 4.31
N LEU A 89 15.34 11.93 4.45
CA LEU A 89 15.24 10.94 5.51
C LEU A 89 16.42 9.95 5.39
N THR A 90 17.26 9.91 6.41
CA THR A 90 18.39 8.96 6.48
C THR A 90 17.92 7.60 6.99
N VAL A 91 18.70 6.56 6.71
CA VAL A 91 18.43 5.21 7.24
C VAL A 91 18.36 5.21 8.77
N ALA A 92 19.23 5.96 9.45
CA ALA A 92 19.22 6.08 10.90
C ALA A 92 17.94 6.76 11.42
N SER A 93 17.50 7.84 10.78
CA SER A 93 16.24 8.52 11.14
C SER A 93 15.04 7.62 10.92
N LEU A 94 15.00 6.87 9.82
CA LEU A 94 13.92 5.94 9.50
C LEU A 94 13.87 4.79 10.51
N LYS A 95 15.03 4.22 10.86
CA LYS A 95 15.10 3.19 11.91
C LYS A 95 14.58 3.72 13.23
N LEU A 96 15.04 4.91 13.66
CA LEU A 96 14.60 5.53 14.90
C LEU A 96 13.09 5.75 14.93
N LEU A 97 12.49 6.25 13.85
CA LEU A 97 11.04 6.46 13.77
C LEU A 97 10.28 5.13 13.75
N SER A 98 10.82 4.10 13.09
CA SER A 98 10.25 2.74 13.11
C SER A 98 10.27 2.13 14.51
N ASP A 99 11.39 2.22 15.22
CA ASP A 99 11.54 1.73 16.59
C ASP A 99 10.53 2.44 17.52
N LYS A 100 10.37 3.76 17.36
CA LYS A 100 9.37 4.54 18.12
C LYS A 100 7.93 4.15 17.80
N LEU A 101 7.63 3.75 16.57
CA LEU A 101 6.31 3.22 16.21
C LEU A 101 6.06 1.85 16.85
N ASN A 102 7.08 0.99 16.93
CA ASN A 102 6.97 -0.31 17.61
C ASN A 102 6.79 -0.15 19.14
N GLU A 103 7.32 0.93 19.73
CA GLU A 103 7.16 1.24 21.16
C GLU A 103 5.71 1.59 21.55
N VAL A 104 4.88 1.99 20.57
CA VAL A 104 3.49 2.41 20.80
C VAL A 104 2.62 1.30 21.42
N ASP A 105 2.97 0.04 21.21
CA ASP A 105 2.24 -1.10 21.79
C ASP A 105 2.36 -1.15 23.34
N THR A 106 3.37 -0.47 23.89
CA THR A 106 3.67 -0.43 25.33
C THR A 106 3.20 0.84 26.03
N ILE A 107 2.37 1.67 25.38
CA ILE A 107 2.01 3.01 25.89
C ILE A 107 1.35 3.01 27.28
N SER A 108 0.72 1.90 27.69
CA SER A 108 0.14 1.74 29.02
C SER A 108 1.18 1.87 30.14
N SER A 109 2.44 1.59 29.84
CA SER A 109 3.59 1.70 30.77
C SER A 109 4.32 3.05 30.68
N ILE A 110 4.01 3.88 29.69
CA ILE A 110 4.73 5.15 29.44
C ILE A 110 4.09 6.28 30.24
N LYS A 111 4.83 6.84 31.20
CA LYS A 111 4.45 8.09 31.87
C LYS A 111 4.63 9.26 30.90
N ASN A 112 3.65 10.16 30.83
CA ASN A 112 3.69 11.36 29.98
C ASN A 112 3.90 11.09 28.47
N ILE A 113 3.04 10.25 27.88
CA ILE A 113 3.03 9.87 26.45
C ILE A 113 3.27 11.07 25.52
N ASN A 114 2.61 12.20 25.76
CA ASN A 114 2.77 13.40 24.93
C ASN A 114 4.22 13.88 24.85
N THR A 115 4.91 14.01 25.99
CA THR A 115 6.30 14.50 26.02
C THR A 115 7.25 13.51 25.37
N HIS A 116 7.04 12.22 25.62
CA HIS A 116 7.89 11.13 25.11
C HIS A 116 7.89 11.07 23.58
N PHE A 117 6.71 11.19 22.94
CA PHE A 117 6.57 11.01 21.50
C PHE A 117 6.64 12.31 20.68
N LYS A 118 6.52 13.49 21.30
CA LYS A 118 6.54 14.80 20.61
C LYS A 118 7.74 15.05 19.67
N PRO A 119 8.96 14.55 19.95
CA PRO A 119 10.08 14.68 19.01
C PRO A 119 9.87 13.90 17.71
N TYR A 120 9.09 12.82 17.74
CA TYR A 120 8.99 11.83 16.67
C TYR A 120 7.67 11.88 15.91
N PHE A 121 6.58 12.22 16.61
CA PHE A 121 5.22 12.17 16.10
C PHE A 121 4.55 13.54 16.15
N THR A 122 3.63 13.77 15.23
CA THR A 122 2.76 14.94 15.29
C THR A 122 1.77 14.82 16.44
N ASN A 123 1.28 15.95 16.94
CA ASN A 123 0.27 15.95 18.00
C ASN A 123 -0.98 15.18 17.59
N SER A 124 -1.40 15.27 16.32
CA SER A 124 -2.53 14.51 15.78
C SER A 124 -2.33 13.00 15.92
N LEU A 125 -1.17 12.48 15.53
CA LEU A 125 -0.85 11.06 15.68
C LEU A 125 -0.83 10.64 17.15
N ILE A 126 -0.19 11.43 18.02
CA ILE A 126 -0.12 11.14 19.46
C ILE A 126 -1.53 11.06 20.06
N GLN A 127 -2.42 12.00 19.75
CA GLN A 127 -3.79 11.95 20.25
C GLN A 127 -4.55 10.73 19.72
N SER A 128 -4.33 10.35 18.45
CA SER A 128 -4.92 9.12 17.89
C SER A 128 -4.43 7.87 18.62
N ILE A 129 -3.13 7.79 18.91
CA ILE A 129 -2.53 6.67 19.65
C ILE A 129 -3.13 6.57 21.05
N ILE A 130 -3.19 7.69 21.79
CA ILE A 130 -3.77 7.73 23.14
C ILE A 130 -5.23 7.30 23.10
N LYS A 131 -6.02 7.86 22.19
CA LYS A 131 -7.45 7.54 22.03
C LYS A 131 -7.68 6.05 21.75
N ASN A 132 -6.86 5.47 20.86
CA ASN A 132 -7.01 4.09 20.41
C ASN A 132 -6.26 3.09 21.31
N LYS A 133 -5.58 3.57 22.36
CA LYS A 133 -4.70 2.77 23.23
C LYS A 133 -3.58 2.02 22.48
N GLY A 134 -3.08 2.61 21.39
CA GLY A 134 -2.03 2.03 20.57
C GLY A 134 -2.29 2.17 19.08
N LEU A 135 -1.63 1.32 18.28
CA LEU A 135 -1.91 1.14 16.85
C LEU A 135 -2.74 -0.14 16.64
N GLN A 136 -3.52 -0.20 15.57
CA GLN A 136 -4.52 -1.27 15.32
C GLN A 136 -3.91 -2.63 14.96
N ASP A 137 -2.65 -2.67 14.51
CA ASP A 137 -1.95 -3.90 14.09
C ASP A 137 -0.56 -3.91 14.76
N THR A 138 -0.52 -4.55 15.93
CA THR A 138 0.62 -4.54 16.86
C THR A 138 1.59 -5.65 16.47
N GLY A 139 2.58 -5.29 15.66
CA GLY A 139 3.64 -6.19 15.22
C GLY A 139 5.00 -5.51 15.31
N GLN A 140 6.06 -6.29 15.52
CA GLN A 140 7.42 -5.78 15.48
C GLN A 140 7.88 -5.68 14.03
N PHE A 141 7.74 -4.49 13.45
CA PHE A 141 8.21 -4.22 12.09
C PHE A 141 9.73 -4.00 12.11
N GLU A 142 10.47 -5.06 11.82
CA GLU A 142 11.94 -5.04 11.69
C GLU A 142 12.40 -5.04 10.22
N ALA A 143 11.47 -5.23 9.28
CA ALA A 143 11.76 -5.35 7.85
C ALA A 143 12.44 -4.11 7.28
N PRO A 144 13.29 -4.29 6.25
CA PRO A 144 14.00 -3.19 5.61
C PRO A 144 13.00 -2.13 5.19
N ILE A 145 13.29 -0.90 5.61
CA ILE A 145 12.55 0.27 5.18
C ILE A 145 12.63 0.34 3.65
N ALA A 146 11.48 0.27 2.98
CA ALA A 146 11.40 0.48 1.55
C ALA A 146 11.98 1.85 1.16
N ALA A 147 12.15 2.09 -0.14
CA ALA A 147 12.54 3.40 -0.64
C ALA A 147 11.63 4.50 -0.06
N VAL A 148 12.24 5.62 0.34
CA VAL A 148 11.48 6.77 0.84
C VAL A 148 10.74 7.39 -0.34
N TYR A 149 9.41 7.41 -0.21
CA TYR A 149 8.55 7.97 -1.23
C TYR A 149 8.13 9.39 -0.87
N TYR A 150 8.76 10.37 -1.49
CA TYR A 150 8.33 11.75 -1.30
C TYR A 150 7.09 12.00 -2.16
N THR A 151 6.08 12.65 -1.59
CA THR A 151 4.86 13.07 -2.31
C THR A 151 4.79 14.59 -2.48
N SER A 152 5.59 15.33 -1.69
CA SER A 152 5.85 16.77 -1.83
C SER A 152 7.09 17.13 -1.00
N LYS A 153 7.56 18.38 -1.07
CA LYS A 153 8.69 18.87 -0.24
C LYS A 153 8.53 18.56 1.26
N PRO A 154 7.36 18.78 1.90
CA PRO A 154 7.19 18.48 3.32
C PRO A 154 6.55 17.12 3.59
N LYS A 155 6.32 16.24 2.60
CA LYS A 155 5.62 14.96 2.83
C LYS A 155 6.35 13.78 2.22
N ALA A 156 6.50 12.73 3.02
CA ALA A 156 7.08 11.47 2.60
C ALA A 156 6.25 10.29 3.10
N SER A 157 6.48 9.12 2.55
CA SER A 157 5.89 7.87 3.01
C SER A 157 6.88 6.74 2.87
N VAL A 158 6.81 5.78 3.79
CA VAL A 158 7.61 4.57 3.81
C VAL A 158 6.69 3.40 4.09
N MET A 159 6.96 2.28 3.43
CA MET A 159 6.30 1.01 3.67
C MET A 159 7.29 0.05 4.33
N GLN A 160 6.82 -0.68 5.33
CA GLN A 160 7.51 -1.81 5.94
C GLN A 160 6.54 -2.99 5.95
N SER A 161 7.03 -4.18 5.65
CA SER A 161 6.22 -5.39 5.56
C SER A 161 6.56 -6.33 6.72
N LEU A 162 5.56 -6.91 7.36
CA LEU A 162 5.72 -7.94 8.37
C LEU A 162 5.06 -9.23 7.86
N LEU A 163 5.83 -10.32 7.82
CA LEU A 163 5.32 -11.64 7.50
C LEU A 163 4.51 -12.16 8.69
N LEU A 164 3.22 -12.43 8.47
CA LEU A 164 2.32 -13.00 9.49
C LEU A 164 2.35 -14.53 9.51
N GLY A 165 2.79 -15.15 8.41
CA GLY A 165 2.91 -16.60 8.27
C GLY A 165 2.29 -17.11 6.98
N ASN A 166 2.30 -18.43 6.80
CA ASN A 166 1.70 -19.08 5.63
C ASN A 166 0.22 -19.40 5.89
N GLY A 167 -0.57 -19.41 4.82
CA GLY A 167 -1.94 -19.89 4.84
C GLY A 167 -2.02 -21.39 5.08
N MET A 168 -3.23 -21.86 5.39
CA MET A 168 -3.47 -23.25 5.81
C MET A 168 -3.01 -24.28 4.77
N THR A 169 -3.05 -23.95 3.48
CA THR A 169 -2.60 -24.81 2.38
C THR A 169 -1.10 -24.65 2.07
N GLY A 170 -0.43 -23.65 2.66
CA GLY A 170 0.95 -23.27 2.32
C GLY A 170 1.10 -22.53 0.99
N GLU A 171 0.02 -22.39 0.22
CA GLU A 171 -0.01 -21.77 -1.11
C GLU A 171 0.09 -20.25 -1.06
N ASP A 172 -0.13 -19.64 0.10
CA ASP A 172 -0.05 -18.19 0.29
C ASP A 172 0.78 -17.85 1.53
N THR A 173 1.52 -16.76 1.48
CA THR A 173 2.11 -16.10 2.66
C THR A 173 1.36 -14.81 2.95
N TYR A 174 0.83 -14.67 4.15
CA TYR A 174 0.16 -13.47 4.62
C TYR A 174 1.18 -12.45 5.11
N VAL A 175 1.01 -11.21 4.65
CA VAL A 175 1.86 -10.08 4.97
C VAL A 175 0.98 -8.91 5.40
N THR A 176 1.38 -8.21 6.46
CA THR A 176 0.84 -6.90 6.79
C THR A 176 1.86 -5.82 6.46
N ASP A 177 1.44 -4.80 5.71
CA ASP A 177 2.24 -3.65 5.36
C ASP A 177 1.86 -2.47 6.25
N ARG A 178 2.84 -1.92 6.96
CA ARG A 178 2.73 -0.64 7.66
C ARG A 178 3.21 0.48 6.75
N ILE A 179 2.31 1.42 6.46
CA ILE A 179 2.59 2.64 5.70
C ILE A 179 2.68 3.81 6.68
N SER A 180 3.90 4.30 6.89
CA SER A 180 4.19 5.47 7.71
C SER A 180 4.20 6.71 6.84
N HIS A 181 3.33 7.68 7.12
CA HIS A 181 3.29 8.97 6.47
C HIS A 181 4.02 9.99 7.33
N PHE A 182 4.96 10.73 6.74
CA PHE A 182 5.77 11.72 7.43
C PHE A 182 5.45 13.13 6.96
N VAL A 183 5.61 14.08 7.88
CA VAL A 183 5.61 15.51 7.60
C VAL A 183 6.90 16.15 8.09
N TYR A 184 7.52 17.00 7.26
CA TYR A 184 8.65 17.82 7.66
C TYR A 184 8.12 19.11 8.30
N THR A 185 8.35 19.26 9.61
CA THR A 185 7.87 20.40 10.40
C THR A 185 8.89 20.74 11.46
N ASP A 186 9.06 22.03 11.77
CA ASP A 186 10.01 22.52 12.77
C ASP A 186 11.44 22.00 12.56
N GLY A 187 11.85 21.85 11.30
CA GLY A 187 13.19 21.39 10.92
C GLY A 187 13.41 19.88 11.04
N VAL A 188 12.40 19.09 11.40
CA VAL A 188 12.52 17.64 11.60
C VAL A 188 11.37 16.87 10.94
N TRP A 189 11.65 15.65 10.46
CA TRP A 189 10.60 14.74 10.00
C TRP A 189 9.90 14.09 11.20
N LYS A 190 8.57 14.16 11.20
CA LYS A 190 7.73 13.48 12.18
C LYS A 190 6.77 12.54 11.50
N VAL A 191 6.43 11.43 12.15
CA VAL A 191 5.33 10.58 11.69
C VAL A 191 4.02 11.30 11.96
N ASP A 192 3.22 11.48 10.91
CA ASP A 192 1.93 12.17 10.98
C ASP A 192 0.76 11.20 11.00
N LYS A 193 0.89 10.07 10.30
CA LYS A 193 -0.15 9.04 10.21
C LYS A 193 0.47 7.68 9.94
N VAL A 194 -0.18 6.64 10.44
CA VAL A 194 0.12 5.25 10.10
C VAL A 194 -1.13 4.59 9.51
N SER A 195 -0.95 3.84 8.44
CA SER A 195 -1.99 3.02 7.83
C SER A 195 -1.48 1.58 7.69
N PHE A 196 -2.38 0.61 7.70
CA PHE A 196 -2.04 -0.80 7.54
C PHE A 196 -2.77 -1.39 6.33
N ALA A 197 -2.12 -2.30 5.61
CA ALA A 197 -2.71 -3.03 4.50
C ALA A 197 -2.28 -4.50 4.58
N SER A 198 -3.24 -5.42 4.58
CA SER A 198 -2.96 -6.85 4.53
C SER A 198 -2.98 -7.35 3.09
N ARG A 199 -2.04 -8.22 2.73
CA ARG A 199 -1.99 -8.88 1.41
C ARG A 199 -1.49 -10.32 1.55
N SER A 200 -1.94 -11.20 0.66
CA SER A 200 -1.34 -12.52 0.45
C SER A 200 -0.33 -12.47 -0.70
N ILE A 201 0.75 -13.23 -0.57
CA ILE A 201 1.71 -13.49 -1.64
C ILE A 201 1.58 -14.97 -2.00
N PRO A 202 1.20 -15.30 -3.24
CA PRO A 202 1.18 -16.68 -3.70
C PRO A 202 2.59 -17.29 -3.60
N ASN A 203 2.67 -18.45 -2.97
CA ASN A 203 3.86 -19.26 -2.88
C ASN A 203 3.98 -20.03 -4.21
N LEU A 204 4.59 -19.37 -5.20
CA LEU A 204 4.91 -19.98 -6.48
C LEU A 204 6.07 -20.96 -6.24
N GLY A 205 5.76 -22.18 -5.80
CA GLY A 205 6.74 -23.23 -5.59
C GLY A 205 7.62 -23.38 -6.83
N TYR A 206 8.89 -23.02 -6.70
CA TYR A 206 9.94 -23.30 -7.69
C TYR A 206 10.67 -24.59 -7.30
#